data_AF-A0A9E1V802-F1
#
_entry.id   AF-A0A9E1V802-F1
#
_cell.length_a   1.000
_cell.length_b   1.000
_cell.length_c   1.000
_cell.angle_alpha   90.00
_cell.angle_beta   90.00
_cell.angle_gamma   90.00
#
_symmetry.space_group_name_H-M   'P 1'
#
loop_
_entity.id
_entity.type
_entity.pdbx_description
1 polymer ?
#
loop_
_entity_poly.entity_id
_entity_poly.type
_entity_poly.pdbx_seq_one_letter_code
_entity_poly.pdbx_strand_id
1 'polypeptide(L)'
;MKINESELTKGQIRKLNALRKSIGDKLGEDVFSKWMKEQSSAKPTETVDPVAEKLLEALKSLESDKSIKLGNWGYAIRRAKGHAAKGFTATKITKS
;
A
#
# COMPACT_ATOMS: atom_id res chain seq x y z
N MET A 1 27.56 1.88 -10.06
CA MET A 1 26.69 1.02 -10.89
C MET A 1 25.74 1.95 -11.60
N LYS A 2 25.63 1.93 -12.94
CA LYS A 2 24.86 2.98 -13.63
C LYS A 2 23.35 2.73 -13.44
N ILE A 3 22.67 3.66 -12.76
CA ILE A 3 21.23 3.58 -12.53
C ILE A 3 20.50 3.98 -13.83
N ASN A 4 19.59 3.13 -14.31
CA ASN A 4 18.73 3.45 -15.45
C ASN A 4 17.59 4.36 -15.01
N GLU A 5 17.72 5.67 -15.26
CA GLU A 5 16.75 6.68 -14.80
C GLU A 5 15.38 6.58 -15.49
N SER A 6 15.30 5.94 -16.67
CA SER A 6 14.06 5.74 -17.42
C SER A 6 13.07 4.80 -16.74
N GLU A 7 13.54 3.91 -15.86
CA GLU A 7 12.72 2.95 -15.13
C GLU A 7 12.25 3.48 -13.77
N LEU A 8 12.70 4.69 -13.39
CA LEU A 8 12.39 5.29 -12.10
C LEU A 8 11.13 6.16 -12.16
N THR A 9 10.33 6.08 -11.11
CA THR A 9 9.23 7.02 -10.87
C THR A 9 9.76 8.43 -10.59
N LYS A 10 8.92 9.45 -10.81
CA LYS A 10 9.26 10.86 -10.52
C LYS A 10 9.75 11.08 -9.08
N GLY A 11 9.20 10.34 -8.11
CA GLY A 11 9.62 10.40 -6.71
C GLY A 11 11.02 9.82 -6.50
N GLN A 12 11.30 8.67 -7.11
CA GLN A 12 12.62 8.03 -7.07
C GLN A 12 13.70 8.90 -7.72
N ILE A 13 13.41 9.53 -8.88
CA ILE A 13 14.33 10.47 -9.54
C ILE A 13 14.66 11.66 -8.63
N ARG A 14 13.65 12.23 -7.95
CA ARG A 14 13.88 13.33 -6.99
C ARG A 14 14.78 12.89 -5.83
N LYS A 15 14.58 11.68 -5.31
CA LYS A 15 15.40 11.14 -4.22
C LYS A 15 16.85 10.90 -4.67
N LEU A 16 17.04 10.34 -5.86
CA LEU A 16 18.37 10.14 -6.46
C LEU A 16 19.12 11.47 -6.62
N ASN A 17 18.46 12.48 -7.20
CA ASN A 17 19.07 13.80 -7.39
C ASN A 17 19.38 14.51 -6.08
N ALA A 18 18.56 14.33 -5.04
CA ALA A 18 18.85 14.87 -3.71
C ALA A 18 20.12 14.23 -3.11
N LEU A 19 20.26 12.90 -3.23
CA LEU A 19 21.43 12.17 -2.71
C LEU A 19 22.72 12.54 -3.46
N ARG A 20 22.65 12.66 -4.79
CA ARG A 20 23.77 13.14 -5.61
C ARG A 20 24.25 14.53 -5.16
N LYS A 21 23.32 15.45 -4.88
CA LYS A 21 23.64 16.80 -4.39
C LYS A 21 24.22 16.81 -2.97
N SER A 22 23.79 15.90 -2.08
CA SER A 22 24.20 15.94 -0.67
C SER A 22 25.51 15.25 -0.38
N ILE A 23 25.76 14.08 -1.00
CA ILE A 23 26.89 13.21 -0.67
C ILE A 23 27.77 12.88 -1.89
N GLY A 24 27.50 13.52 -3.03
CA GLY A 24 28.22 13.31 -4.29
C GLY A 24 27.67 12.13 -5.10
N ASP A 25 27.98 12.11 -6.39
CA ASP A 25 27.36 11.17 -7.33
C ASP A 25 27.63 9.70 -6.99
N LYS A 26 28.88 9.34 -6.71
CA LYS A 26 29.28 7.94 -6.44
C LYS A 26 28.60 7.38 -5.19
N LEU A 27 28.66 8.10 -4.07
CA LEU A 27 28.04 7.68 -2.82
C LEU A 27 26.50 7.79 -2.89
N GLY A 28 25.98 8.78 -3.60
CA GLY A 28 24.55 8.98 -3.81
C GLY A 28 23.90 7.81 -4.52
N GLU A 29 24.53 7.26 -5.55
CA GLU A 29 24.05 6.09 -6.29
C GLU A 29 24.06 4.81 -5.44
N ASP A 30 25.13 4.59 -4.66
CA ASP A 30 25.25 3.42 -3.78
C ASP A 30 24.19 3.44 -2.65
N VAL A 31 24.00 4.60 -2.02
CA VAL A 31 22.97 4.78 -0.96
C VAL A 31 21.57 4.64 -1.54
N PHE A 32 21.32 5.20 -2.73
CA PHE A 32 20.02 5.07 -3.40
C PHE A 32 19.69 3.59 -3.70
N SER A 33 20.68 2.81 -4.12
CA SER A 33 20.51 1.38 -4.40
C SER A 33 20.15 0.58 -3.16
N LYS A 34 20.76 0.90 -2.00
CA LYS A 34 20.40 0.28 -0.70
C LYS A 34 18.98 0.67 -0.29
N TRP A 35 18.65 1.96 -0.38
CA TRP A 35 17.32 2.48 -0.07
C TRP A 35 16.22 1.82 -0.90
N MET A 36 16.45 1.62 -2.21
CA MET A 36 15.49 0.92 -3.09
C MET A 36 15.18 -0.51 -2.65
N LYS A 37 16.18 -1.26 -2.16
CA LYS A 37 15.99 -2.64 -1.66
C LYS A 37 15.18 -2.68 -0.37
N GLU A 38 15.38 -1.71 0.51
CA GLU A 38 14.58 -1.54 1.73
C GLU A 38 13.12 -1.18 1.40
N GLN A 39 12.87 -0.38 0.37
CA GLN A 39 11.50 -0.08 -0.06
C GLN A 39 10.77 -1.32 -0.61
N SER A 40 11.45 -2.21 -1.34
CA SER A 40 10.82 -3.43 -1.86
C SER A 40 10.44 -4.44 -0.78
N SER A 41 11.19 -4.49 0.32
CA SER A 41 10.92 -5.38 1.45
C SER A 41 9.85 -4.84 2.41
N ALA A 42 9.54 -3.54 2.32
CA ALA A 42 8.52 -2.89 3.14
C ALA A 42 7.09 -3.01 2.59
N LYS A 43 6.86 -3.63 1.42
CA LYS A 43 5.49 -3.98 1.02
C LYS A 43 4.98 -5.01 2.03
N PRO A 44 3.96 -4.68 2.85
CA PRO A 44 3.35 -5.67 3.71
C PRO A 44 2.82 -6.76 2.79
N THR A 45 3.36 -7.96 2.87
CA THR A 45 2.64 -9.14 2.43
C THR A 45 1.44 -9.22 3.35
N GLU A 46 0.36 -8.54 2.97
CA GLU A 46 -0.92 -8.61 3.65
C GLU A 46 -1.29 -10.08 3.67
N THR A 47 -1.09 -10.74 4.82
CA THR A 47 -1.62 -12.08 5.06
C THR A 47 -3.13 -11.92 4.96
N VAL A 48 -3.67 -12.31 3.81
CA VAL A 48 -5.08 -12.12 3.51
C VAL A 48 -5.87 -13.03 4.46
N ASP A 49 -6.70 -12.42 5.30
CA ASP A 49 -7.50 -13.15 6.28
C ASP A 49 -8.62 -13.91 5.52
N PRO A 50 -8.64 -15.26 5.54
CA PRO A 50 -9.63 -16.04 4.79
C PRO A 50 -11.07 -15.81 5.28
N VAL A 51 -11.25 -15.34 6.52
CA VAL A 51 -12.57 -14.97 7.03
C VAL A 51 -13.01 -13.63 6.45
N ALA A 52 -12.09 -12.68 6.31
CA ALA A 52 -12.37 -11.38 5.71
C ALA A 52 -12.80 -11.53 4.23
N GLU A 53 -12.19 -12.43 3.47
CA GLU A 53 -12.60 -12.71 2.09
C GLU A 53 -14.03 -13.23 2.00
N LYS A 54 -14.38 -14.23 2.81
CA LYS A 54 -15.75 -14.79 2.84
C LYS A 54 -16.79 -13.74 3.23
N LEU A 55 -16.45 -12.84 4.14
CA LEU A 55 -17.33 -11.73 4.51
C LEU A 55 -17.54 -10.76 3.34
N LEU A 56 -16.48 -10.42 2.60
CA LEU A 56 -16.58 -9.55 1.44
C LEU A 56 -17.40 -10.18 0.32
N GLU A 57 -17.23 -11.48 0.09
CA GLU A 57 -17.98 -12.23 -0.92
C GLU A 57 -19.48 -12.25 -0.58
N ALA A 58 -19.83 -12.56 0.67
CA ALA A 58 -21.22 -12.56 1.14
C ALA A 58 -21.89 -11.18 1.05
N LEU A 59 -21.13 -10.11 1.27
CA LEU A 59 -21.66 -8.73 1.26
C LEU A 59 -21.66 -8.08 -0.12
N LYS A 60 -21.08 -8.70 -1.14
CA LYS A 60 -20.92 -8.12 -2.48
C LYS A 60 -22.24 -7.67 -3.12
N SER A 61 -23.33 -8.39 -2.87
CA SER A 61 -24.67 -8.05 -3.38
C SER A 61 -25.25 -6.76 -2.77
N LEU A 62 -24.74 -6.35 -1.59
CA LEU A 62 -25.23 -5.23 -0.80
C LEU A 62 -24.40 -3.94 -1.00
N GLU A 63 -23.45 -3.95 -1.92
CA GLU A 63 -22.51 -2.84 -2.17
C GLU A 63 -23.23 -1.54 -2.56
N SER A 64 -24.28 -1.66 -3.37
CA SER A 64 -25.08 -0.54 -3.89
C SER A 64 -26.02 0.07 -2.85
N ASP A 65 -26.40 -0.68 -1.82
CA ASP A 65 -27.35 -0.21 -0.81
C ASP A 65 -26.63 0.60 0.28
N LYS A 66 -26.91 1.90 0.32
CA LYS A 66 -26.35 2.88 1.26
C LYS A 66 -27.05 2.88 2.62
N SER A 67 -28.23 2.28 2.73
CA SER A 67 -29.02 2.27 3.97
C SER A 67 -28.46 1.29 5.01
N ILE A 68 -27.71 0.29 4.56
CA ILE A 68 -27.14 -0.75 5.40
C ILE A 68 -26.06 -0.15 6.31
N LYS A 69 -26.28 -0.33 7.62
CA LYS A 69 -25.32 -0.01 8.66
C LYS A 69 -24.36 -1.18 8.83
N LEU A 70 -23.07 -0.93 8.62
CA LEU A 70 -22.03 -1.93 8.79
C LEU A 70 -21.58 -1.97 10.26
N GLY A 71 -21.37 -3.17 10.79
CA GLY A 71 -20.94 -3.41 12.16
C GLY A 71 -19.42 -3.26 12.37
N ASN A 72 -19.02 -3.13 13.63
CA ASN A 72 -17.62 -3.00 14.06
C ASN A 72 -17.29 -3.92 15.25
N TRP A 73 -17.91 -5.10 15.31
CA TRP A 73 -17.67 -6.09 16.37
C TRP A 73 -16.95 -7.31 15.78
N GLY A 74 -15.74 -7.60 16.27
CA GLY A 74 -14.86 -8.66 15.74
C GLY A 74 -14.18 -8.28 14.43
N TYR A 75 -14.97 -7.94 13.40
CA TYR A 75 -14.48 -7.40 12.13
C TYR A 75 -15.07 -6.01 11.88
N ALA A 76 -14.22 -5.08 11.48
CA ALA A 76 -14.61 -3.76 11.03
C ALA A 76 -14.87 -3.80 9.53
N ILE A 77 -16.14 -3.72 9.14
CA ILE A 77 -16.56 -3.71 7.73
C ILE A 77 -16.83 -2.26 7.33
N ARG A 78 -16.16 -1.78 6.29
CA ARG A 78 -16.31 -0.40 5.80
C ARG A 78 -16.54 -0.39 4.30
N ARG A 79 -17.16 0.66 3.79
CA ARG A 79 -17.19 0.92 2.34
C ARG A 79 -15.84 1.48 1.92
N ALA A 80 -15.33 1.01 0.80
CA ALA A 80 -14.16 1.59 0.16
C ALA A 80 -14.41 3.07 -0.13
N LYS A 81 -13.46 3.92 0.24
CA LYS A 81 -13.52 5.38 0.00
C LYS A 81 -12.34 5.77 -0.90
N GLY A 82 -12.63 6.48 -1.99
CA GLY A 82 -11.62 7.00 -2.90
C GLY A 82 -12.02 6.82 -4.37
N HIS A 83 -11.37 7.58 -5.25
CA HIS A 83 -11.71 7.60 -6.68
C HIS A 83 -11.57 6.23 -7.37
N ALA A 84 -10.57 5.43 -6.99
CA ALA A 84 -10.31 4.11 -7.58
C ALA A 84 -10.79 2.94 -6.70
N ALA A 85 -11.32 3.22 -5.51
CA ALA A 85 -11.66 2.19 -4.53
C ALA A 85 -13.16 1.89 -4.59
N LYS A 86 -13.52 0.63 -4.89
CA LYS A 86 -14.89 0.12 -4.95
C LYS A 86 -15.02 -1.07 -3.99
N GLY A 87 -16.22 -1.39 -3.55
CA GLY A 87 -16.48 -2.52 -2.67
C GLY A 87 -16.51 -2.21 -1.19
N PHE A 88 -16.48 -3.28 -0.42
CA PHE A 88 -16.28 -3.26 1.03
C PHE A 88 -14.82 -3.58 1.38
N THR A 89 -14.39 -3.16 2.56
CA THR A 89 -13.15 -3.57 3.19
C THR A 89 -13.47 -4.22 4.53
N ALA A 90 -12.87 -5.36 4.82
CA ALA A 90 -13.04 -6.10 6.07
C ALA A 90 -11.69 -6.18 6.78
N THR A 91 -11.64 -5.72 8.02
CA THR A 91 -10.40 -5.73 8.83
C THR A 91 -10.69 -6.36 10.18
N LYS A 92 -9.89 -7.33 10.60
CA LYS A 92 -10.03 -7.96 11.91
C LYS A 92 -9.66 -6.95 12.99
N ILE A 93 -10.54 -6.78 13.98
CA ILE A 93 -10.30 -5.89 15.11
C ILE A 93 -9.46 -6.69 16.13
N THR A 94 -8.17 -6.40 16.18
CA THR A 94 -7.31 -6.85 17.27
C THR A 94 -7.39 -5.84 18.41
N LYS A 95 -7.64 -6.33 19.62
CA LYS A 95 -7.51 -5.51 20.83
C LYS A 95 -6.02 -5.31 21.07
N SER A 96 -5.58 -4.06 21.13
CA SER A 96 -4.21 -3.72 21.56
C SER A 96 -3.99 -4.03 23.03
#